data_AF-A0A2M7UWY9-F1
#
_entry.id   AF-A0A2M7UWY9-F1
#
_cell.length_a   1.000
_cell.length_b   1.000
_cell.length_c   1.000
_cell.angle_alpha   90.00
_cell.angle_beta   90.00
_cell.angle_gamma   90.00
#
_symmetry.space_group_name_H-M   'P 1'
#
loop_
_entity.id
_entity.type
_entity.pdbx_description
1 polymer ?
#
loop_
_entity_poly.entity_id
_entity_poly.type
_entity_poly.pdbx_seq_one_letter_code
_entity_poly.pdbx_strand_id
1 'polypeptide(L)'
;MNGVNPPVGIDKSVLKNGDIVFLYFGNQRQVTLSTAVATIGASFTATAQKYDPVNNAYVASTGFIIGVTQPNPNPNDWWNPIEIATSTADANGQAVFTINTAGIYNVGIKEYGNIYDSYFPLTTLTITAPVPSSGGSVILPTASGGGTATVISSPKVDLGKAIDFLIAKQGADGSYGSSLQTDWAAIALASTNPNGSAAQKTKSYLLADPDPLIGMNPVSDYARRAMALMSLNISPYDGTKTNYIKKIISLYDGQQFGDASLYNDDIFALMVLAKAGYTADDEIIQNAVNFIISKQQVEGSWAGTDLTAAAIQALTPLSSLTEVTSALEKARNFLADAQATNGGFGNTYATAWAMQAIAALGENSSDWQKNGQTPESYLALSQGADGGLEKDNTYEANRIWATSYAIPAIQSKPWFNIMQNFSKQAEPALVEISVNEINIAADEIATSTLEKLDIATSSPEVLITASSTESSLQIKTVEEKIEPKTVDVFPEPVKPRVLSAKIVSPEPINMGNIKIEKKPNQEITQRETAPADAAIQASVQDNGGMAWATAKEKINTMAKKVLYFVTDGVAAAAALILKLLEFVL
;
A
#
# COMPACT_ATOMS: atom_id res chain seq x y z
N MET A 1 -6.32 9.41 27.94
CA MET A 1 -6.80 10.02 29.20
C MET A 1 -8.29 9.71 29.39
N ASN A 2 -8.69 9.07 30.49
CA ASN A 2 -10.10 8.72 30.79
C ASN A 2 -10.84 7.97 29.65
N GLY A 3 -10.20 6.97 29.04
CA GLY A 3 -10.80 6.18 27.95
C GLY A 3 -10.87 6.88 26.59
N VAL A 4 -10.37 8.11 26.49
CA VAL A 4 -10.24 8.90 25.25
C VAL A 4 -8.77 9.09 24.92
N ASN A 5 -8.37 8.86 23.67
CA ASN A 5 -7.00 9.11 23.24
C ASN A 5 -6.87 10.57 22.81
N PRO A 6 -6.07 11.38 23.54
CA PRO A 6 -5.88 12.76 23.18
C PRO A 6 -5.09 12.85 21.87
N PRO A 7 -5.40 13.79 20.98
CA PRO A 7 -4.64 14.02 19.75
C PRO A 7 -3.29 14.71 20.00
N VAL A 8 -2.95 14.96 21.26
CA VAL A 8 -1.70 15.61 21.67
C VAL A 8 -0.71 14.58 22.18
N GLY A 9 0.58 14.84 21.94
CA GLY A 9 1.67 13.99 22.41
C GLY A 9 1.69 13.87 23.94
N ILE A 10 2.27 12.76 24.42
CA ILE A 10 2.41 12.49 25.87
C ILE A 10 3.21 13.59 26.60
N ASP A 11 4.10 14.29 25.87
CA ASP A 11 4.89 15.43 26.33
C ASP A 11 4.03 16.66 26.70
N LYS A 12 2.76 16.69 26.29
CA LYS A 12 1.82 17.79 26.59
C LYS A 12 1.00 17.56 27.86
N SER A 13 1.16 16.42 28.54
CA SER A 13 0.39 16.07 29.73
C SER A 13 1.27 16.04 30.99
N VAL A 14 0.94 16.84 32.00
CA VAL A 14 1.57 16.78 33.32
C VAL A 14 0.88 15.69 34.14
N LEU A 15 1.61 14.61 34.43
CA LEU A 15 1.12 13.50 35.25
C LEU A 15 1.02 13.93 36.73
N LYS A 16 -0.04 13.48 37.41
CA LYS A 16 -0.25 13.65 38.85
C LYS A 16 -0.01 12.35 39.59
N ASN A 17 0.21 12.46 40.90
CA ASN A 17 0.42 11.29 41.74
C ASN A 17 -0.84 10.39 41.74
N GLY A 18 -0.67 9.12 41.38
CA GLY A 18 -1.76 8.16 41.20
C GLY A 18 -2.24 7.96 39.76
N ASP A 19 -1.71 8.71 38.78
CA ASP A 19 -2.02 8.47 37.38
C ASP A 19 -1.40 7.16 36.87
N ILE A 20 -2.16 6.42 36.07
CA ILE A 20 -1.71 5.20 35.39
C ILE A 20 -1.55 5.53 33.90
N VAL A 21 -0.35 5.29 33.37
CA VAL A 21 -0.02 5.50 31.96
C VAL A 21 0.03 4.15 31.25
N PHE A 22 -0.74 4.02 30.18
CA PHE A 22 -0.67 2.87 29.27
C PHE A 22 -0.01 3.29 27.97
N LEU A 23 1.08 2.61 27.62
CA LEU A 23 1.74 2.72 26.32
C LEU A 23 1.47 1.43 25.56
N TYR A 24 0.87 1.54 24.39
CA TYR A 24 0.68 0.41 23.49
C TYR A 24 0.88 0.88 22.05
N PHE A 25 1.28 -0.05 21.19
CA PHE A 25 1.57 0.19 19.79
C PHE A 25 0.63 -0.68 18.95
N GLY A 26 0.01 -0.08 17.93
CA GLY A 26 -0.97 -0.75 17.08
C GLY A 26 -2.37 -0.14 17.15
N ASN A 27 -3.32 -0.80 16.49
CA ASN A 27 -4.70 -0.30 16.38
C ASN A 27 -5.44 -0.44 17.71
N GLN A 28 -6.33 0.50 18.02
CA GLN A 28 -7.06 0.49 19.30
C GLN A 28 -8.33 -0.36 19.25
N ARG A 29 -8.71 -0.73 18.03
CA ARG A 29 -9.89 -1.51 17.70
C ARG A 29 -9.46 -2.55 16.68
N GLN A 30 -10.24 -3.60 16.54
CA GLN A 30 -10.09 -4.55 15.45
C GLN A 30 -11.44 -5.15 15.07
N VAL A 31 -11.49 -5.72 13.88
CA VAL A 31 -12.60 -6.58 13.43
C VAL A 31 -12.04 -7.96 13.18
N THR A 32 -12.64 -8.97 13.80
CA THR A 32 -12.33 -10.38 13.53
C THR A 32 -13.51 -11.03 12.82
N LEU A 33 -13.22 -11.95 11.89
CA LEU A 33 -14.25 -12.65 11.13
C LEU A 33 -14.34 -14.10 11.61
N SER A 34 -15.56 -14.64 11.69
CA SER A 34 -15.78 -16.07 11.92
C SER A 34 -15.17 -16.93 10.82
N THR A 35 -14.99 -16.36 9.62
CA THR A 35 -14.27 -16.95 8.50
C THR A 35 -13.70 -15.84 7.61
N ALA A 36 -12.51 -16.06 7.05
CA ALA A 36 -11.94 -15.19 6.02
C ALA A 36 -12.50 -15.49 4.61
N VAL A 37 -13.19 -16.63 4.45
CA VAL A 37 -13.79 -17.06 3.19
C VAL A 37 -15.21 -17.58 3.41
N ALA A 38 -16.17 -17.07 2.67
CA ALA A 38 -17.56 -17.55 2.67
C ALA A 38 -18.04 -17.80 1.23
N THR A 39 -19.06 -18.62 1.04
CA THR A 39 -19.71 -18.77 -0.26
C THR A 39 -20.82 -17.74 -0.44
N ILE A 40 -21.19 -17.42 -1.68
CA ILE A 40 -22.35 -16.56 -1.99
C ILE A 40 -23.57 -17.00 -1.17
N GLY A 41 -24.19 -16.06 -0.47
CA GLY A 41 -25.40 -16.28 0.33
C GLY A 41 -25.16 -16.98 1.67
N ALA A 42 -23.93 -17.39 1.99
CA ALA A 42 -23.59 -17.86 3.33
C ALA A 42 -23.43 -16.67 4.29
N SER A 43 -23.92 -16.84 5.51
CA SER A 43 -23.73 -15.85 6.56
C SER A 43 -22.37 -15.99 7.22
N PHE A 44 -21.75 -14.87 7.57
CA PHE A 44 -20.55 -14.82 8.42
C PHE A 44 -20.74 -13.77 9.52
N THR A 45 -19.99 -13.92 10.60
CA THR A 45 -20.02 -12.99 11.73
C THR A 45 -18.75 -12.17 11.75
N ALA A 46 -18.90 -10.85 11.84
CA ALA A 46 -17.82 -9.92 12.14
C ALA A 46 -17.94 -9.46 13.60
N THR A 47 -16.84 -9.50 14.34
CA THR A 47 -16.80 -9.10 15.75
C THR A 47 -15.94 -7.85 15.92
N ALA A 48 -16.55 -6.74 16.32
CA ALA A 48 -15.84 -5.52 16.70
C ALA A 48 -15.27 -5.69 18.11
N GLN A 49 -13.98 -5.37 18.24
CA GLN A 49 -13.27 -5.46 19.52
C GLN A 49 -12.51 -4.16 19.77
N LYS A 50 -12.36 -3.82 21.05
CA LYS A 50 -11.57 -2.69 21.53
C LYS A 50 -10.44 -3.23 22.41
N TYR A 51 -9.24 -2.66 22.26
CA TYR A 51 -8.09 -3.03 23.06
C TYR A 51 -8.29 -2.59 24.51
N ASP A 52 -8.13 -3.53 25.44
CA ASP A 52 -8.09 -3.32 26.87
C ASP A 52 -6.62 -3.34 27.33
N PRO A 53 -6.04 -2.17 27.63
CA PRO A 53 -4.64 -2.07 28.03
C PRO A 53 -4.37 -2.60 29.44
N VAL A 54 -5.39 -2.83 30.27
CA VAL A 54 -5.22 -3.41 31.61
C VAL A 54 -4.95 -4.90 31.51
N ASN A 55 -5.69 -5.59 30.64
CA ASN A 55 -5.62 -7.04 30.47
C ASN A 55 -4.78 -7.46 29.26
N ASN A 56 -4.21 -6.50 28.52
CA ASN A 56 -3.43 -6.73 27.29
C ASN A 56 -4.17 -7.61 26.28
N ALA A 57 -5.46 -7.34 26.07
CA ALA A 57 -6.32 -8.17 25.25
C ALA A 57 -7.35 -7.31 24.49
N TYR A 58 -7.80 -7.81 23.34
CA TYR A 58 -8.94 -7.24 22.64
C TYR A 58 -10.24 -7.83 23.17
N VAL A 59 -11.15 -6.96 23.61
CA VAL A 59 -12.44 -7.35 24.18
C VAL A 59 -13.55 -6.92 23.22
N ALA A 60 -14.54 -7.78 23.03
CA ALA A 60 -15.71 -7.47 22.20
C ALA A 60 -16.40 -6.18 22.67
N SER A 61 -16.82 -5.35 21.72
CA SER A 61 -17.33 -4.01 22.02
C SER A 61 -18.62 -3.74 21.25
N THR A 62 -19.65 -3.37 21.99
CA THR A 62 -21.00 -3.12 21.48
C THR A 62 -21.14 -1.73 20.88
N GLY A 63 -22.09 -1.56 19.95
CA GLY A 63 -22.50 -0.24 19.44
C GLY A 63 -21.64 0.32 18.30
N PHE A 64 -20.54 -0.35 17.94
CA PHE A 64 -19.83 -0.04 16.70
C PHE A 64 -20.65 -0.43 15.49
N ILE A 65 -20.67 0.41 14.46
CA ILE A 65 -21.21 0.05 13.16
C ILE A 65 -20.09 -0.65 12.39
N ILE A 66 -20.31 -1.88 11.97
CA ILE A 66 -19.40 -2.62 11.09
C ILE A 66 -19.91 -2.49 9.67
N GLY A 67 -19.01 -2.18 8.73
CA GLY A 67 -19.30 -2.13 7.30
C GLY A 67 -18.51 -3.17 6.52
N VAL A 68 -19.15 -3.74 5.52
CA VAL A 68 -18.55 -4.51 4.43
C VAL A 68 -18.47 -3.58 3.24
N THR A 69 -17.27 -3.38 2.71
CA THR A 69 -17.02 -2.40 1.65
C THR A 69 -16.14 -2.98 0.54
N GLN A 70 -16.13 -2.29 -0.60
CA GLN A 70 -15.17 -2.49 -1.67
C GLN A 70 -14.48 -1.16 -2.01
N PRO A 71 -13.24 -1.18 -2.53
CA PRO A 71 -12.60 0.05 -3.02
C PRO A 71 -13.48 0.77 -4.04
N ASN A 72 -13.50 2.09 -4.01
CA ASN A 72 -14.19 2.88 -5.03
C ASN A 72 -13.46 2.73 -6.37
N PRO A 73 -14.14 2.33 -7.45
CA PRO A 73 -13.53 2.20 -8.76
C PRO A 73 -13.28 3.56 -9.44
N ASN A 74 -13.82 4.67 -8.92
CA ASN A 74 -13.56 6.00 -9.44
C ASN A 74 -12.18 6.52 -8.94
N PRO A 75 -11.21 6.76 -9.84
CA PRO A 75 -9.88 7.24 -9.46
C PRO A 75 -9.89 8.66 -8.86
N ASN A 76 -10.99 9.41 -9.00
CA ASN A 76 -11.18 10.71 -8.36
C ASN A 76 -11.89 10.61 -7.00
N ASP A 77 -12.24 9.41 -6.54
CA ASP A 77 -13.04 9.18 -5.32
C ASP A 77 -12.62 7.92 -4.53
N TRP A 78 -11.35 7.53 -4.69
CA TRP A 78 -10.68 6.38 -4.07
C TRP A 78 -10.71 6.38 -2.53
N TRP A 79 -10.91 7.54 -1.90
CA TRP A 79 -11.08 7.70 -0.46
C TRP A 79 -12.49 7.32 0.07
N ASN A 80 -13.48 7.13 -0.82
CA ASN A 80 -14.86 6.80 -0.45
C ASN A 80 -15.22 5.36 -0.84
N PRO A 81 -14.91 4.34 -0.01
CA PRO A 81 -15.19 2.96 -0.37
C PRO A 81 -16.69 2.74 -0.58
N ILE A 82 -17.04 1.86 -1.52
CA ILE A 82 -18.43 1.47 -1.77
C ILE A 82 -18.92 0.66 -0.58
N GLU A 83 -19.88 1.19 0.17
CA GLU A 83 -20.57 0.46 1.23
C GLU A 83 -21.51 -0.58 0.64
N ILE A 84 -21.23 -1.86 0.90
CA ILE A 84 -22.03 -2.99 0.41
C ILE A 84 -23.12 -3.32 1.44
N ALA A 85 -22.73 -3.34 2.72
CA ALA A 85 -23.64 -3.58 3.83
C ALA A 85 -23.06 -2.98 5.11
N THR A 86 -23.94 -2.55 6.02
CA THR A 86 -23.58 -2.21 7.40
C THR A 86 -24.50 -2.87 8.39
N SER A 87 -23.98 -3.15 9.58
CA SER A 87 -24.77 -3.61 10.70
C SER A 87 -24.13 -3.19 12.02
N THR A 88 -24.95 -2.90 13.02
CA THR A 88 -24.48 -2.49 14.36
C THR A 88 -24.13 -3.73 15.16
N ALA A 89 -22.93 -3.72 15.76
CA ALA A 89 -22.44 -4.75 16.66
C ALA A 89 -23.34 -4.86 17.91
N ASP A 90 -23.82 -6.08 18.18
CA ASP A 90 -24.72 -6.41 19.28
C ASP A 90 -24.04 -6.35 20.66
N ALA A 91 -24.69 -6.87 21.71
CA ALA A 91 -24.14 -6.90 23.07
C ALA A 91 -22.85 -7.74 23.19
N ASN A 92 -22.60 -8.66 22.25
CA ASN A 92 -21.40 -9.47 22.14
C ASN A 92 -20.40 -8.89 21.13
N GLY A 93 -20.60 -7.66 20.66
CA GLY A 93 -19.77 -7.01 19.65
C GLY A 93 -19.90 -7.62 18.25
N GLN A 94 -20.93 -8.44 17.99
CA GLN A 94 -21.08 -9.20 16.76
C GLN A 94 -22.07 -8.56 15.80
N ALA A 95 -21.77 -8.62 14.50
CA ALA A 95 -22.68 -8.31 13.42
C ALA A 95 -22.63 -9.44 12.39
N VAL A 96 -23.81 -9.93 11.98
CA VAL A 96 -23.94 -11.00 10.98
C VAL A 96 -24.24 -10.40 9.61
N PHE A 97 -23.51 -10.84 8.60
CA PHE A 97 -23.63 -10.37 7.23
C PHE A 97 -23.87 -11.55 6.28
N THR A 98 -24.60 -11.28 5.19
CA THR A 98 -24.77 -12.20 4.07
C THR A 98 -24.50 -11.43 2.79
N ILE A 99 -23.55 -11.90 1.97
CA ILE A 99 -23.16 -11.24 0.73
C ILE A 99 -23.48 -12.15 -0.45
N ASN A 100 -24.21 -11.61 -1.41
CA ASN A 100 -24.77 -12.39 -2.52
C ASN A 100 -23.97 -12.28 -3.82
N THR A 101 -22.78 -11.68 -3.77
CA THR A 101 -21.91 -11.48 -4.93
C THR A 101 -20.51 -11.99 -4.58
N ALA A 102 -19.89 -12.73 -5.50
CA ALA A 102 -18.50 -13.15 -5.32
C ALA A 102 -17.57 -11.95 -5.46
N GLY A 103 -16.50 -11.93 -4.67
CA GLY A 103 -15.54 -10.84 -4.68
C GLY A 103 -14.71 -10.79 -3.41
N ILE A 104 -13.75 -9.87 -3.41
CA ILE A 104 -12.96 -9.52 -2.24
C ILE A 104 -13.59 -8.26 -1.63
N TYR A 105 -13.78 -8.29 -0.32
CA TYR A 105 -14.41 -7.25 0.47
C TYR A 105 -13.50 -6.87 1.64
N ASN A 106 -13.56 -5.60 2.02
CA ASN A 106 -13.00 -5.10 3.26
C ASN A 106 -14.10 -5.09 4.33
N VAL A 107 -13.80 -5.53 5.54
CA VAL A 107 -14.71 -5.45 6.68
C VAL A 107 -14.06 -4.58 7.75
N GLY A 108 -14.72 -3.51 8.19
CA GLY A 108 -14.15 -2.58 9.15
C GLY A 108 -15.20 -1.83 9.97
N ILE A 109 -14.75 -1.13 11.01
CA ILE A 109 -15.64 -0.30 11.84
C ILE A 109 -15.83 1.05 11.15
N LYS A 110 -17.08 1.45 10.94
CA LYS A 110 -17.45 2.74 10.36
C LYS A 110 -17.08 3.86 11.32
N GLU A 111 -16.27 4.80 10.84
CA GLU A 111 -15.90 6.03 11.52
C GLU A 111 -16.52 7.22 10.77
N TYR A 112 -17.35 7.99 11.47
CA TYR A 112 -17.97 9.18 10.93
C TYR A 112 -16.94 10.31 10.87
N GLY A 113 -16.50 10.66 9.67
CA GLY A 113 -15.79 11.91 9.39
C GLY A 113 -16.77 13.03 9.05
N ASN A 114 -16.37 14.29 9.26
CA ASN A 114 -17.18 15.46 8.88
C ASN A 114 -17.37 15.61 7.35
N ILE A 115 -16.67 14.81 6.54
CA ILE A 115 -16.63 14.94 5.08
C ILE A 115 -16.84 13.58 4.39
N TYR A 116 -16.37 12.46 4.95
CA TYR A 116 -16.47 11.11 4.35
C TYR A 116 -16.66 10.02 5.41
N ASP A 117 -17.41 8.97 5.05
CA ASP A 117 -17.50 7.74 5.83
C ASP A 117 -16.23 6.89 5.58
N SER A 118 -15.53 6.55 6.65
CA SER A 118 -14.32 5.72 6.58
C SER A 118 -14.51 4.42 7.38
N TYR A 119 -13.76 3.38 7.05
CA TYR A 119 -13.84 2.10 7.75
C TYR A 119 -12.46 1.69 8.21
N PHE A 120 -12.28 1.57 9.52
CA PHE A 120 -10.98 1.26 10.09
C PHE A 120 -11.10 0.57 11.46
N PRO A 121 -10.23 -0.40 11.78
CA PRO A 121 -9.30 -1.06 10.84
C PRO A 121 -10.03 -2.03 9.92
N LEU A 122 -9.35 -2.38 8.82
CA LEU A 122 -9.88 -3.29 7.80
C LEU A 122 -9.35 -4.71 7.99
N THR A 123 -10.22 -5.68 7.75
CA THR A 123 -9.88 -7.09 7.56
C THR A 123 -10.49 -7.60 6.25
N THR A 124 -9.84 -8.55 5.60
CA THR A 124 -10.23 -9.02 4.27
C THR A 124 -11.18 -10.21 4.35
N LEU A 125 -12.25 -10.17 3.56
CA LEU A 125 -13.18 -11.26 3.35
C LEU A 125 -13.24 -11.62 1.87
N THR A 126 -13.17 -12.92 1.56
CA THR A 126 -13.40 -13.42 0.21
C THR A 126 -14.75 -14.13 0.13
N ILE A 127 -15.62 -13.68 -0.77
CA ILE A 127 -16.85 -14.39 -1.13
C ILE A 127 -16.61 -15.17 -2.41
N THR A 128 -16.76 -16.50 -2.35
CA THR A 128 -16.60 -17.39 -3.51
C THR A 128 -17.96 -17.85 -4.03
N ALA A 129 -18.08 -18.03 -5.34
CA ALA A 129 -19.22 -18.75 -5.88
C ALA A 129 -19.14 -20.22 -5.43
N PRO A 130 -20.26 -20.89 -5.10
CA PRO A 130 -20.24 -22.31 -4.85
C PRO A 130 -19.67 -23.04 -6.07
N VAL A 131 -18.65 -23.85 -5.85
CA VAL A 131 -18.13 -24.75 -6.87
C VAL A 131 -19.28 -25.68 -7.26
N PRO A 132 -19.65 -25.81 -8.56
CA PRO A 132 -20.63 -26.80 -8.97
C PRO A 132 -20.13 -28.16 -8.50
N SER A 133 -20.88 -28.82 -7.61
CA SER A 133 -20.63 -30.21 -7.28
C SER A 133 -21.02 -31.06 -8.49
N SER A 134 -20.11 -31.21 -9.45
CA SER A 134 -20.16 -32.36 -10.32
C SER A 134 -19.89 -33.58 -9.45
N GLY A 135 -20.96 -34.23 -8.99
CA GLY A 135 -20.94 -35.53 -8.32
C GLY A 135 -20.46 -36.67 -9.23
N GLY A 136 -19.32 -36.48 -9.87
CA GLY A 136 -18.56 -37.53 -10.50
C GLY A 136 -17.62 -38.11 -9.47
N SER A 137 -18.03 -39.22 -8.85
CA SER A 137 -17.11 -40.10 -8.15
C SER A 137 -16.04 -40.54 -9.14
N VAL A 138 -14.86 -39.90 -9.10
CA VAL A 138 -13.67 -40.46 -9.76
C VAL A 138 -13.22 -41.60 -8.85
N ILE A 139 -13.73 -42.80 -9.16
CA ILE A 139 -13.13 -44.04 -8.69
C ILE A 139 -11.70 -44.02 -9.23
N LEU A 140 -10.73 -43.75 -8.35
CA LEU A 140 -9.33 -44.08 -8.61
C LEU A 140 -9.27 -45.61 -8.76
N PRO A 141 -8.89 -46.16 -9.93
CA PRO A 141 -8.60 -47.57 -10.00
C PRO A 141 -7.33 -47.80 -9.17
N THR A 142 -7.43 -48.66 -8.17
CA THR A 142 -6.29 -49.31 -7.55
C THR A 142 -5.44 -49.93 -8.66
N ALA A 143 -4.24 -49.37 -8.86
CA ALA A 143 -3.31 -49.84 -9.88
C ALA A 143 -2.76 -51.22 -9.49
N SER A 144 -3.23 -52.23 -10.21
CA SER A 144 -2.49 -53.45 -10.49
C SER A 144 -2.50 -53.63 -12.00
N GLY A 145 -1.32 -53.70 -12.61
CA GLY A 145 -1.16 -54.01 -14.03
C GLY A 145 -0.70 -52.84 -14.88
N GLY A 146 0.49 -53.00 -15.49
CA GLY A 146 1.17 -52.01 -16.30
C GLY A 146 0.33 -51.45 -17.44
N GLY A 147 0.31 -50.13 -17.51
CA GLY A 147 -0.18 -49.34 -18.64
C GLY A 147 0.53 -48.00 -18.59
N THR A 148 1.10 -47.61 -19.73
CA THR A 148 1.77 -46.32 -19.97
C THR A 148 1.06 -45.17 -19.26
N ALA A 149 1.77 -44.52 -18.33
CA ALA A 149 1.28 -43.34 -17.63
C ALA A 149 0.97 -42.23 -18.64
N THR A 150 -0.31 -41.95 -18.85
CA THR A 150 -0.74 -40.70 -19.49
C THR A 150 -0.35 -39.58 -18.54
N VAL A 151 0.75 -38.90 -18.82
CA VAL A 151 1.14 -37.66 -18.12
C VAL A 151 0.00 -36.66 -18.36
N ILE A 152 -0.86 -36.44 -17.37
CA ILE A 152 -1.74 -35.28 -17.38
C ILE A 152 -0.81 -34.09 -17.20
N SER A 153 -0.44 -33.43 -18.30
CA SER A 153 0.39 -32.23 -18.26
C SER A 153 -0.36 -31.17 -17.45
N SER A 154 0.26 -30.63 -16.41
CA SER A 154 -0.29 -29.50 -15.66
C SER A 154 -0.65 -28.37 -16.65
N PRO A 155 -1.81 -27.73 -16.50
CA PRO A 155 -2.24 -26.68 -17.42
C PRO A 155 -1.21 -25.55 -17.46
N LYS A 156 -1.04 -24.94 -18.63
CA LYS A 156 -0.09 -23.85 -18.87
C LYS A 156 -0.82 -22.62 -19.38
N VAL A 157 -0.26 -21.45 -19.08
CA VAL A 157 -0.78 -20.19 -19.62
C VAL A 157 -0.44 -20.13 -21.11
N ASP A 158 -1.43 -19.82 -21.93
CA ASP A 158 -1.21 -19.49 -23.34
C ASP A 158 -0.62 -18.07 -23.43
N LEU A 159 0.72 -17.99 -23.50
CA LEU A 159 1.45 -16.72 -23.58
C LEU A 159 1.00 -15.88 -24.78
N GLY A 160 0.77 -16.50 -25.95
CA GLY A 160 0.35 -15.80 -27.16
C GLY A 160 -0.98 -15.09 -26.95
N LYS A 161 -1.98 -15.80 -26.41
CA LYS A 161 -3.27 -15.20 -26.08
C LYS A 161 -3.20 -14.14 -24.99
N ALA A 162 -2.33 -14.31 -23.99
CA ALA A 162 -2.12 -13.29 -22.96
C ALA A 162 -1.58 -11.98 -23.56
N ILE A 163 -0.67 -12.08 -24.52
CA ILE A 163 -0.17 -10.93 -25.28
C ILE A 163 -1.27 -10.33 -26.16
N ASP A 164 -2.01 -11.15 -26.90
CA ASP A 164 -3.12 -10.69 -27.75
C ASP A 164 -4.19 -9.96 -26.94
N PHE A 165 -4.48 -10.44 -25.72
CA PHE A 165 -5.35 -9.74 -24.78
C PHE A 165 -4.85 -8.33 -24.48
N LEU A 166 -3.57 -8.17 -24.09
CA LEU A 166 -3.02 -6.82 -23.86
C LEU A 166 -3.05 -5.98 -25.14
N ILE A 167 -2.75 -6.53 -26.31
CA ILE A 167 -2.83 -5.77 -27.57
C ILE A 167 -4.26 -5.27 -27.80
N ALA A 168 -5.26 -6.12 -27.57
CA ALA A 168 -6.68 -5.78 -27.73
C ALA A 168 -7.17 -4.73 -26.73
N LYS A 169 -6.52 -4.60 -25.57
CA LYS A 169 -6.85 -3.58 -24.54
C LYS A 169 -6.06 -2.29 -24.67
N GLN A 170 -5.13 -2.21 -25.62
CA GLN A 170 -4.32 -1.01 -25.81
C GLN A 170 -5.16 0.14 -26.40
N GLY A 171 -5.08 1.31 -25.76
CA GLY A 171 -5.68 2.55 -26.25
C GLY A 171 -5.12 2.99 -27.62
N ALA A 172 -5.86 3.86 -28.30
CA ALA A 172 -5.45 4.44 -29.59
C ALA A 172 -4.13 5.23 -29.48
N ASP A 173 -3.83 5.78 -28.30
CA ASP A 173 -2.62 6.51 -27.95
C ASP A 173 -1.48 5.62 -27.43
N GLY A 174 -1.76 4.35 -27.09
CA GLY A 174 -0.79 3.41 -26.52
C GLY A 174 -0.94 3.16 -25.01
N SER A 175 -1.87 3.85 -24.34
CA SER A 175 -2.14 3.70 -22.90
C SER A 175 -3.01 2.48 -22.57
N TYR A 176 -3.15 2.18 -21.27
CA TYR A 176 -3.93 1.06 -20.74
C TYR A 176 -4.86 1.46 -19.58
N GLY A 177 -5.66 2.51 -19.76
CA GLY A 177 -6.49 3.03 -18.66
C GLY A 177 -5.69 3.99 -17.79
N SER A 178 -5.16 3.56 -16.65
CA SER A 178 -4.35 4.43 -15.78
C SER A 178 -2.84 4.29 -16.01
N SER A 179 -2.05 5.20 -15.43
CA SER A 179 -0.59 5.10 -15.39
C SER A 179 -0.11 3.78 -14.78
N LEU A 180 -0.81 3.24 -13.78
CA LEU A 180 -0.47 1.94 -13.18
C LEU A 180 -0.50 0.80 -14.18
N GLN A 181 -1.63 0.61 -14.86
CA GLN A 181 -1.78 -0.46 -15.84
C GLN A 181 -0.87 -0.23 -17.05
N THR A 182 -0.69 1.02 -17.48
CA THR A 182 0.16 1.34 -18.63
C THR A 182 1.61 0.95 -18.38
N ASP A 183 2.12 1.19 -17.18
CA ASP A 183 3.52 0.93 -16.86
C ASP A 183 3.80 -0.57 -16.74
N TRP A 184 2.88 -1.31 -16.13
CA TRP A 184 2.99 -2.76 -16.06
C TRP A 184 2.81 -3.42 -17.43
N ALA A 185 1.89 -2.93 -18.26
CA ALA A 185 1.73 -3.40 -19.63
C ALA A 185 2.99 -3.09 -20.47
N ALA A 186 3.63 -1.95 -20.26
CA ALA A 186 4.90 -1.61 -20.91
C ALA A 186 5.99 -2.63 -20.58
N ILE A 187 6.15 -2.98 -19.30
CA ILE A 187 7.12 -3.99 -18.84
C ILE A 187 6.78 -5.36 -19.44
N ALA A 188 5.49 -5.75 -19.45
CA ALA A 188 5.04 -7.01 -20.02
C ALA A 188 5.35 -7.12 -21.53
N LEU A 189 4.97 -6.11 -22.31
CA LEU A 189 5.23 -6.06 -23.75
C LEU A 189 6.73 -6.03 -24.07
N ALA A 190 7.51 -5.27 -23.30
CA ALA A 190 8.96 -5.23 -23.40
C ALA A 190 9.62 -6.58 -23.10
N SER A 191 9.06 -7.35 -22.16
CA SER A 191 9.57 -8.68 -21.85
C SER A 191 9.48 -9.63 -23.03
N THR A 192 8.49 -9.47 -23.92
CA THR A 192 8.26 -10.35 -25.06
C THR A 192 8.96 -9.83 -26.32
N ASN A 193 8.65 -8.60 -26.74
CA ASN A 193 9.20 -8.00 -27.94
C ASN A 193 9.20 -6.47 -27.78
N PRO A 194 10.29 -5.87 -27.27
CA PRO A 194 10.35 -4.43 -27.02
C PRO A 194 10.27 -3.61 -28.33
N ASN A 195 10.57 -4.20 -29.48
CA ASN A 195 10.48 -3.57 -30.80
C ASN A 195 9.15 -3.86 -31.53
N GLY A 196 8.23 -4.60 -30.90
CA GLY A 196 6.91 -4.89 -31.45
C GLY A 196 6.02 -3.64 -31.51
N SER A 197 5.05 -3.64 -32.41
CA SER A 197 4.15 -2.49 -32.64
C SER A 197 3.47 -2.00 -31.36
N ALA A 198 2.93 -2.91 -30.56
CA ALA A 198 2.29 -2.57 -29.29
C ALA A 198 3.27 -1.94 -28.28
N ALA A 199 4.46 -2.53 -28.12
CA ALA A 199 5.50 -1.99 -27.25
C ALA A 199 5.97 -0.59 -27.69
N GLN A 200 6.17 -0.38 -29.00
CA GLN A 200 6.57 0.91 -29.58
C GLN A 200 5.48 1.97 -29.45
N LYS A 201 4.22 1.56 -29.51
CA LYS A 201 3.08 2.46 -29.27
C LYS A 201 3.03 2.92 -27.82
N THR A 202 3.15 1.99 -26.86
CA THR A 202 3.26 2.34 -25.43
C THR A 202 4.50 3.20 -25.16
N LYS A 203 5.64 2.89 -25.80
CA LYS A 203 6.86 3.70 -25.74
C LYS A 203 6.59 5.15 -26.15
N SER A 204 5.85 5.36 -27.24
CA SER A 204 5.49 6.69 -27.71
C SER A 204 4.60 7.45 -26.72
N TYR A 205 3.63 6.76 -26.10
CA TYR A 205 2.82 7.34 -25.02
C TYR A 205 3.67 7.77 -23.82
N LEU A 206 4.62 6.93 -23.39
CA LEU A 206 5.48 7.23 -22.24
C LEU A 206 6.49 8.36 -22.49
N LEU A 207 6.93 8.57 -23.74
CA LEU A 207 7.77 9.71 -24.11
C LEU A 207 7.06 11.07 -23.95
N ALA A 208 5.72 11.10 -23.97
CA ALA A 208 4.95 12.31 -23.65
C ALA A 208 5.00 12.68 -22.15
N ASP A 209 5.55 11.78 -21.33
CA ASP A 209 5.78 11.94 -19.90
C ASP A 209 4.49 12.26 -19.11
N PRO A 210 3.49 11.34 -19.15
CA PRO A 210 2.29 11.44 -18.32
C PRO A 210 2.65 11.24 -16.84
N ASP A 211 1.93 11.95 -15.95
CA ASP A 211 2.15 11.87 -14.51
C ASP A 211 1.95 10.43 -14.00
N PRO A 212 2.98 9.81 -13.38
CA PRO A 212 2.85 8.46 -12.87
C PRO A 212 2.18 8.38 -11.49
N LEU A 213 1.99 9.50 -10.80
CA LEU A 213 1.49 9.53 -9.43
C LEU A 213 0.02 9.09 -9.36
N ILE A 214 -0.26 8.08 -8.54
CA ILE A 214 -1.61 7.55 -8.33
C ILE A 214 -2.00 7.47 -6.85
N GLY A 215 -1.10 7.85 -5.93
CA GLY A 215 -1.34 7.77 -4.50
C GLY A 215 -0.37 8.56 -3.64
N MET A 216 -0.31 8.20 -2.36
CA MET A 216 0.54 8.87 -1.36
C MET A 216 1.98 8.33 -1.34
N ASN A 217 2.33 7.41 -2.25
CA ASN A 217 3.63 6.78 -2.29
C ASN A 217 4.41 7.17 -3.57
N PRO A 218 5.02 8.36 -3.58
CA PRO A 218 5.68 8.88 -4.77
C PRO A 218 6.92 8.07 -5.17
N VAL A 219 7.66 7.49 -4.20
CA VAL A 219 8.87 6.70 -4.52
C VAL A 219 8.51 5.50 -5.37
N SER A 220 7.53 4.71 -4.93
CA SER A 220 7.09 3.50 -5.65
C SER A 220 6.52 3.84 -7.03
N ASP A 221 5.79 4.95 -7.17
CA ASP A 221 5.25 5.39 -8.46
C ASP A 221 6.35 5.85 -9.44
N TYR A 222 7.32 6.64 -8.97
CA TYR A 222 8.47 7.05 -9.79
C TYR A 222 9.35 5.85 -10.17
N ALA A 223 9.57 4.92 -9.25
CA ALA A 223 10.33 3.71 -9.51
C ALA A 223 9.62 2.81 -10.55
N ARG A 224 8.32 2.58 -10.41
CA ARG A 224 7.52 1.82 -11.39
C ARG A 224 7.57 2.45 -12.78
N ARG A 225 7.45 3.77 -12.88
CA ARG A 225 7.60 4.51 -14.13
C ARG A 225 8.99 4.35 -14.72
N ALA A 226 10.05 4.47 -13.90
CA ALA A 226 11.43 4.25 -14.35
C ALA A 226 11.64 2.80 -14.86
N MET A 227 11.07 1.79 -14.19
CA MET A 227 11.11 0.40 -14.65
C MET A 227 10.50 0.24 -16.04
N ALA A 228 9.34 0.86 -16.29
CA ALA A 228 8.68 0.84 -17.59
C ALA A 228 9.52 1.51 -18.68
N LEU A 229 10.11 2.68 -18.39
CA LEU A 229 11.01 3.39 -19.30
C LEU A 229 12.23 2.54 -19.65
N MET A 230 12.93 2.02 -18.63
CA MET A 230 14.12 1.20 -18.80
C MET A 230 13.83 -0.08 -19.59
N SER A 231 12.66 -0.70 -19.38
CA SER A 231 12.24 -1.89 -20.13
C SER A 231 12.04 -1.61 -21.62
N LEU A 232 11.59 -0.41 -21.97
CA LEU A 232 11.42 0.05 -23.35
C LEU A 232 12.65 0.77 -23.92
N ASN A 233 13.80 0.65 -23.26
CA ASN A 233 15.05 1.31 -23.62
C ASN A 233 14.88 2.85 -23.76
N ILE A 234 14.18 3.46 -22.81
CA ILE A 234 14.13 4.90 -22.59
C ILE A 234 14.99 5.20 -21.36
N SER A 235 15.90 6.16 -21.48
CA SER A 235 16.72 6.60 -20.35
C SER A 235 15.85 7.15 -19.22
N PRO A 236 16.01 6.66 -17.98
CA PRO A 236 15.26 7.16 -16.82
C PRO A 236 15.77 8.53 -16.33
N TYR A 237 16.88 9.00 -16.89
CA TYR A 237 17.52 10.27 -16.54
C TYR A 237 17.02 11.43 -17.41
N ASP A 238 17.02 11.21 -18.73
CA ASP A 238 16.86 12.25 -19.76
C ASP A 238 16.07 11.77 -20.99
N GLY A 239 15.54 10.55 -20.97
CA GLY A 239 14.71 10.03 -22.06
C GLY A 239 13.31 10.64 -22.11
N THR A 240 12.92 11.37 -21.07
CA THR A 240 11.67 12.16 -20.99
C THR A 240 11.99 13.55 -20.42
N LYS A 241 10.99 14.43 -20.31
CA LYS A 241 11.15 15.73 -19.63
C LYS A 241 11.42 15.59 -18.12
N THR A 242 11.13 14.43 -17.52
CA THR A 242 11.33 14.17 -16.10
C THR A 242 12.52 13.23 -15.87
N ASN A 243 13.44 13.67 -15.02
CA ASN A 243 14.51 12.81 -14.50
C ASN A 243 13.98 12.00 -13.30
N TYR A 244 13.57 10.76 -13.56
CA TYR A 244 12.97 9.89 -12.54
C TYR A 244 13.97 9.40 -11.51
N ILE A 245 15.24 9.22 -11.89
CA ILE A 245 16.29 8.88 -10.93
C ILE A 245 16.48 10.01 -9.92
N LYS A 246 16.50 11.27 -10.37
CA LYS A 246 16.56 12.44 -9.49
C LYS A 246 15.33 12.53 -8.58
N LYS A 247 14.14 12.23 -9.08
CA LYS A 247 12.90 12.21 -8.26
C LYS A 247 13.00 11.17 -7.13
N ILE A 248 13.49 9.97 -7.43
CA ILE A 248 13.69 8.90 -6.42
C ILE A 248 14.75 9.33 -5.40
N ILE A 249 15.92 9.78 -5.84
CA ILE A 249 17.04 10.16 -4.96
C ILE A 249 16.69 11.37 -4.09
N SER A 250 15.86 12.31 -4.57
CA SER A 250 15.42 13.44 -3.75
C SER A 250 14.58 13.05 -2.53
N LEU A 251 14.12 11.80 -2.47
CA LEU A 251 13.36 11.23 -1.35
C LEU A 251 14.22 10.32 -0.46
N TYR A 252 15.53 10.29 -0.69
CA TYR A 252 16.50 9.60 0.17
C TYR A 252 16.83 10.47 1.39
N ASP A 253 16.69 9.93 2.60
CA ASP A 253 16.93 10.66 3.85
C ASP A 253 18.32 10.43 4.46
N GLY A 254 19.20 9.74 3.74
CA GLY A 254 20.50 9.28 4.23
C GLY A 254 20.48 7.86 4.79
N GLN A 255 19.31 7.24 4.98
CA GLN A 255 19.17 5.85 5.44
C GLN A 255 18.25 5.03 4.53
N GLN A 256 17.13 5.60 4.10
CA GLN A 256 16.08 4.92 3.34
C GLN A 256 15.39 5.89 2.36
N PHE A 257 14.52 5.37 1.51
CA PHE A 257 13.73 6.14 0.54
C PHE A 257 12.26 6.28 0.98
N GLY A 258 11.79 7.52 1.08
CA GLY A 258 10.36 7.77 1.30
C GLY A 258 9.94 7.59 2.75
N ASP A 259 8.89 6.80 2.99
CA ASP A 259 8.31 6.63 4.32
C ASP A 259 8.97 5.48 5.09
N ALA A 260 9.64 5.80 6.21
CA ALA A 260 10.34 4.81 7.04
C ALA A 260 9.43 3.72 7.68
N SER A 261 8.11 3.91 7.65
CA SER A 261 7.12 2.88 8.04
C SER A 261 6.84 1.87 6.93
N LEU A 262 7.20 2.21 5.71
CA LEU A 262 7.14 1.37 4.52
C LEU A 262 8.54 0.79 4.21
N TYR A 263 8.57 -0.14 3.28
CA TYR A 263 9.81 -0.70 2.72
C TYR A 263 9.64 -1.13 1.26
N ASN A 264 8.41 -1.08 0.73
CA ASN A 264 8.20 -1.19 -0.71
C ASN A 264 8.93 -0.09 -1.47
N ASP A 265 9.08 1.09 -0.87
CA ASP A 265 9.74 2.26 -1.46
C ASP A 265 11.20 1.99 -1.74
N ASP A 266 11.92 1.52 -0.73
CA ASP A 266 13.30 1.09 -0.84
C ASP A 266 13.46 -0.09 -1.79
N ILE A 267 12.58 -1.10 -1.73
CA ILE A 267 12.65 -2.27 -2.62
C ILE A 267 12.59 -1.84 -4.10
N PHE A 268 11.62 -0.97 -4.45
CA PHE A 268 11.46 -0.52 -5.83
C PHE A 268 12.54 0.50 -6.24
N ALA A 269 12.94 1.41 -5.34
CA ALA A 269 14.04 2.35 -5.59
C ALA A 269 15.36 1.61 -5.86
N LEU A 270 15.69 0.62 -5.02
CA LEU A 270 16.91 -0.18 -5.13
C LEU A 270 17.00 -0.89 -6.49
N MET A 271 15.89 -1.50 -6.91
CA MET A 271 15.83 -2.22 -8.19
C MET A 271 16.09 -1.31 -9.39
N VAL A 272 15.56 -0.08 -9.36
CA VAL A 272 15.78 0.92 -10.41
C VAL A 272 17.20 1.45 -10.35
N LEU A 273 17.72 1.83 -9.18
CA LEU A 273 19.05 2.43 -9.06
C LEU A 273 20.16 1.47 -9.50
N ALA A 274 20.04 0.18 -9.18
CA ALA A 274 20.97 -0.84 -9.68
C ALA A 274 21.03 -0.89 -11.22
N LYS A 275 19.90 -0.67 -11.90
CA LYS A 275 19.82 -0.59 -13.37
C LYS A 275 20.19 0.78 -13.92
N ALA A 276 20.20 1.81 -13.09
CA ALA A 276 20.67 3.15 -13.40
C ALA A 276 22.20 3.30 -13.18
N GLY A 277 22.92 2.20 -12.92
CA GLY A 277 24.38 2.20 -12.81
C GLY A 277 24.91 2.53 -11.42
N TYR A 278 24.04 2.59 -10.40
CA TYR A 278 24.48 2.53 -9.01
C TYR A 278 24.92 1.10 -8.67
N THR A 279 25.93 0.99 -7.82
CA THR A 279 26.58 -0.30 -7.52
C THR A 279 26.60 -0.58 -6.02
N ALA A 280 27.00 -1.79 -5.64
CA ALA A 280 27.18 -2.17 -4.24
C ALA A 280 28.22 -1.31 -3.48
N ASP A 281 29.07 -0.56 -4.18
CA ASP A 281 30.04 0.37 -3.59
C ASP A 281 29.43 1.73 -3.24
N ASP A 282 28.24 2.05 -3.76
CA ASP A 282 27.56 3.31 -3.47
C ASP A 282 26.86 3.26 -2.10
N GLU A 283 27.15 4.23 -1.24
CA GLU A 283 26.58 4.33 0.11
C GLU A 283 25.03 4.32 0.10
N ILE A 284 24.41 4.98 -0.88
CA ILE A 284 22.94 4.97 -1.05
C ILE A 284 22.38 3.55 -1.27
N ILE A 285 23.11 2.68 -1.96
CA ILE A 285 22.72 1.28 -2.21
C ILE A 285 22.92 0.47 -0.94
N GLN A 286 24.05 0.64 -0.25
CA GLN A 286 24.33 -0.06 1.01
C GLN A 286 23.29 0.27 2.07
N ASN A 287 22.94 1.56 2.22
CA ASN A 287 21.96 2.01 3.20
C ASN A 287 20.56 1.47 2.90
N ALA A 288 20.11 1.51 1.64
CA ALA A 288 18.83 0.93 1.25
C ALA A 288 18.78 -0.60 1.46
N VAL A 289 19.86 -1.32 1.13
CA VAL A 289 19.97 -2.77 1.40
C VAL A 289 19.88 -3.04 2.90
N ASN A 290 20.63 -2.31 3.71
CA ASN A 290 20.60 -2.45 5.17
C ASN A 290 19.20 -2.18 5.73
N PHE A 291 18.52 -1.13 5.24
CA PHE A 291 17.15 -0.83 5.65
C PHE A 291 16.19 -1.95 5.29
N ILE A 292 16.20 -2.42 4.03
CA ILE A 292 15.34 -3.53 3.58
C ILE A 292 15.59 -4.77 4.44
N ILE A 293 16.85 -5.18 4.63
CA ILE A 293 17.20 -6.35 5.45
C ILE A 293 16.73 -6.16 6.91
N SER A 294 16.83 -4.96 7.47
CA SER A 294 16.37 -4.69 8.84
C SER A 294 14.85 -4.85 9.01
N LYS A 295 14.08 -4.76 7.92
CA LYS A 295 12.62 -4.95 7.91
C LYS A 295 12.21 -6.39 7.64
N GLN A 296 13.14 -7.29 7.32
CA GLN A 296 12.85 -8.71 7.13
C GLN A 296 12.36 -9.31 8.45
N GLN A 297 11.19 -9.94 8.41
CA GLN A 297 10.61 -10.60 9.57
C GLN A 297 11.35 -11.91 9.91
N VAL A 298 11.11 -12.45 11.10
CA VAL A 298 11.83 -13.63 11.62
C VAL A 298 11.66 -14.83 10.71
N GLU A 299 10.47 -15.01 10.14
CA GLU A 299 10.14 -16.07 9.20
C GLU A 299 10.64 -15.81 7.76
N GLY A 300 11.30 -14.67 7.52
CA GLY A 300 11.96 -14.35 6.25
C GLY A 300 11.17 -13.46 5.30
N SER A 301 9.97 -13.04 5.68
CA SER A 301 9.06 -12.26 4.83
C SER A 301 9.21 -10.75 4.98
N TRP A 302 8.64 -10.01 4.02
CA TRP A 302 8.38 -8.57 4.10
C TRP A 302 6.86 -8.32 4.02
N ALA A 303 6.10 -8.71 5.05
CA ALA A 303 4.63 -8.69 5.10
C ALA A 303 3.92 -9.43 3.94
N GLY A 304 4.40 -10.63 3.63
CA GLY A 304 3.72 -11.56 2.74
C GLY A 304 4.43 -11.79 1.40
N THR A 305 3.79 -12.59 0.55
CA THR A 305 4.38 -13.11 -0.69
C THR A 305 4.81 -11.99 -1.65
N ASP A 306 3.95 -11.01 -1.91
CA ASP A 306 4.18 -9.98 -2.92
C ASP A 306 5.46 -9.20 -2.63
N LEU A 307 5.54 -8.53 -1.48
CA LEU A 307 6.71 -7.74 -1.14
C LEU A 307 7.96 -8.60 -0.88
N THR A 308 7.81 -9.84 -0.41
CA THR A 308 8.95 -10.77 -0.33
C THR A 308 9.50 -11.12 -1.71
N ALA A 309 8.63 -11.36 -2.68
CA ALA A 309 9.03 -11.62 -4.07
C ALA A 309 9.67 -10.40 -4.74
N ALA A 310 9.18 -9.19 -4.45
CA ALA A 310 9.81 -7.95 -4.91
C ALA A 310 11.20 -7.74 -4.27
N ALA A 311 11.33 -7.98 -2.95
CA ALA A 311 12.59 -7.89 -2.23
C ALA A 311 13.63 -8.88 -2.78
N ILE A 312 13.26 -10.13 -3.05
CA ILE A 312 14.14 -11.12 -3.69
C ILE A 312 14.68 -10.59 -5.01
N GLN A 313 13.80 -10.05 -5.87
CA GLN A 313 14.21 -9.52 -7.17
C GLN A 313 15.13 -8.30 -7.05
N ALA A 314 14.90 -7.41 -6.07
CA ALA A 314 15.74 -6.24 -5.85
C ALA A 314 17.11 -6.58 -5.25
N LEU A 315 17.16 -7.56 -4.34
CA LEU A 315 18.38 -7.94 -3.61
C LEU A 315 19.27 -8.92 -4.40
N THR A 316 18.70 -9.77 -5.26
CA THR A 316 19.46 -10.78 -6.03
C THR A 316 20.68 -10.21 -6.78
N PRO A 317 20.58 -9.09 -7.53
CA PRO A 317 21.72 -8.49 -8.24
C PRO A 317 22.82 -7.96 -7.31
N LEU A 318 22.55 -7.84 -6.01
CA LEU A 318 23.42 -7.27 -4.98
C LEU A 318 23.94 -8.34 -4.01
N SER A 319 23.91 -9.62 -4.42
CA SER A 319 24.38 -10.77 -3.64
C SER A 319 25.87 -10.74 -3.27
N SER A 320 26.66 -9.80 -3.82
CA SER A 320 28.02 -9.51 -3.36
C SER A 320 28.09 -8.88 -1.97
N LEU A 321 26.99 -8.29 -1.48
CA LEU A 321 26.88 -7.75 -0.13
C LEU A 321 26.61 -8.89 0.86
N THR A 322 27.45 -9.00 1.89
CA THR A 322 27.50 -10.16 2.80
C THR A 322 26.15 -10.56 3.41
N GLU A 323 25.31 -9.60 3.78
CA GLU A 323 24.04 -9.88 4.45
C GLU A 323 22.93 -10.35 3.49
N VAL A 324 23.06 -10.03 2.20
CA VAL A 324 22.04 -10.28 1.17
C VAL A 324 21.79 -11.77 0.97
N THR A 325 22.84 -12.60 0.89
CA THR A 325 22.68 -14.05 0.65
C THR A 325 21.82 -14.70 1.74
N SER A 326 22.06 -14.33 3.01
CA SER A 326 21.30 -14.87 4.14
C SER A 326 19.83 -14.42 4.14
N ALA A 327 19.57 -13.17 3.73
CA ALA A 327 18.22 -12.65 3.60
C ALA A 327 17.46 -13.34 2.46
N LEU A 328 18.12 -13.57 1.31
CA LEU A 328 17.55 -14.29 0.17
C LEU A 328 17.19 -15.73 0.52
N GLU A 329 18.03 -16.44 1.27
CA GLU A 329 17.75 -17.82 1.70
C GLU A 329 16.51 -17.90 2.59
N LYS A 330 16.37 -16.99 3.57
CA LYS A 330 15.17 -16.90 4.41
C LYS A 330 13.92 -16.59 3.58
N ALA A 331 14.03 -15.64 2.65
CA ALA A 331 12.94 -15.23 1.78
C ALA A 331 12.47 -16.36 0.86
N ARG A 332 13.42 -17.13 0.30
CA ARG A 332 13.15 -18.35 -0.47
C ARG A 332 12.37 -19.36 0.38
N ASN A 333 12.82 -19.64 1.60
CA ASN A 333 12.17 -20.60 2.49
C ASN A 333 10.75 -20.16 2.85
N PHE A 334 10.56 -18.87 3.14
CA PHE A 334 9.23 -18.29 3.33
C PHE A 334 8.31 -18.55 2.13
N LEU A 335 8.77 -18.28 0.90
CA LEU A 335 7.98 -18.56 -0.30
C LEU A 335 7.65 -20.06 -0.41
N ALA A 336 8.60 -20.96 -0.15
CA ALA A 336 8.36 -22.40 -0.24
C ALA A 336 7.25 -22.86 0.72
N ASP A 337 7.23 -22.29 1.92
CA ASP A 337 6.20 -22.53 2.91
C ASP A 337 4.86 -21.89 2.50
N ALA A 338 4.87 -20.68 1.96
CA ALA A 338 3.70 -19.91 1.55
C ALA A 338 2.95 -20.49 0.33
N GLN A 339 3.59 -21.33 -0.49
CA GLN A 339 2.92 -21.98 -1.61
C GLN A 339 1.71 -22.79 -1.11
N ALA A 340 0.52 -22.57 -1.69
CA ALA A 340 -0.69 -23.28 -1.31
C ALA A 340 -0.83 -24.63 -2.05
N THR A 341 -1.73 -25.49 -1.58
CA THR A 341 -1.99 -26.81 -2.18
C THR A 341 -2.56 -26.76 -3.60
N ASN A 342 -3.04 -25.58 -4.03
CA ASN A 342 -3.48 -25.32 -5.41
C ASN A 342 -2.32 -24.85 -6.32
N GLY A 343 -1.08 -24.85 -5.82
CA GLY A 343 0.13 -24.45 -6.54
C GLY A 343 0.42 -22.94 -6.53
N GLY A 344 -0.56 -22.10 -6.21
CA GLY A 344 -0.44 -20.64 -6.20
C GLY A 344 -0.01 -20.06 -4.85
N PHE A 345 0.13 -18.74 -4.82
CA PHE A 345 0.51 -17.95 -3.64
C PHE A 345 -0.60 -16.97 -3.26
N GLY A 346 -1.79 -17.49 -2.94
CA GLY A 346 -2.94 -16.70 -2.51
C GLY A 346 -3.77 -16.12 -3.67
N ASN A 347 -3.16 -15.35 -4.57
CA ASN A 347 -3.82 -14.74 -5.74
C ASN A 347 -2.90 -14.72 -6.99
N THR A 348 -3.43 -14.30 -8.15
CA THR A 348 -2.66 -14.29 -9.41
C THR A 348 -1.52 -13.28 -9.43
N TYR A 349 -1.68 -12.11 -8.81
CA TYR A 349 -0.64 -11.08 -8.71
C TYR A 349 0.57 -11.60 -7.93
N ALA A 350 0.33 -12.07 -6.70
CA ALA A 350 1.33 -12.65 -5.82
C ALA A 350 2.00 -13.88 -6.44
N THR A 351 1.23 -14.73 -7.13
CA THR A 351 1.76 -15.91 -7.82
C THR A 351 2.70 -15.53 -8.95
N ALA A 352 2.34 -14.52 -9.77
CA ALA A 352 3.20 -14.04 -10.83
C ALA A 352 4.50 -13.39 -10.31
N TRP A 353 4.43 -12.66 -9.19
CA TRP A 353 5.62 -12.10 -8.55
C TRP A 353 6.50 -13.19 -7.95
N ALA A 354 5.92 -14.17 -7.26
CA ALA A 354 6.65 -15.31 -6.71
C ALA A 354 7.36 -16.11 -7.81
N MET A 355 6.73 -16.34 -8.97
CA MET A 355 7.37 -16.98 -10.12
C MET A 355 8.60 -16.20 -10.63
N GLN A 356 8.51 -14.86 -10.67
CA GLN A 356 9.66 -14.02 -11.03
C GLN A 356 10.76 -14.04 -9.97
N ALA A 357 10.41 -14.10 -8.68
CA ALA A 357 11.36 -14.25 -7.59
C ALA A 357 12.07 -15.63 -7.60
N ILE A 358 11.33 -16.70 -7.88
CA ILE A 358 11.89 -18.06 -8.08
C ILE A 358 12.90 -18.02 -9.23
N ALA A 359 12.56 -17.39 -10.36
CA ALA A 359 13.48 -17.22 -11.47
C ALA A 359 14.70 -16.36 -11.10
N ALA A 360 14.54 -15.33 -10.26
CA ALA A 360 15.65 -14.50 -9.78
C ALA A 360 16.63 -15.31 -8.93
N LEU A 361 16.14 -16.24 -8.12
CA LEU A 361 16.96 -17.18 -7.35
C LEU A 361 17.65 -18.24 -8.22
N GLY A 362 17.44 -18.23 -9.54
CA GLY A 362 18.01 -19.21 -10.48
C GLY A 362 17.26 -20.54 -10.49
N GLU A 363 16.03 -20.57 -9.97
CA GLU A 363 15.21 -21.78 -9.86
C GLU A 363 14.11 -21.82 -10.92
N ASN A 364 13.56 -23.01 -11.14
CA ASN A 364 12.47 -23.23 -12.07
C ASN A 364 11.14 -23.34 -11.31
N SER A 365 10.16 -22.51 -11.67
CA SER A 365 8.82 -22.57 -11.07
C SER A 365 8.08 -23.89 -11.31
N SER A 366 8.51 -24.73 -12.27
CA SER A 366 7.97 -26.09 -12.42
C SER A 366 8.34 -27.02 -11.27
N ASP A 367 9.46 -26.76 -10.59
CA ASP A 367 9.95 -27.58 -9.48
C ASP A 367 9.25 -27.22 -8.16
N TRP A 368 8.60 -26.06 -8.14
CA TRP A 368 7.80 -25.57 -7.04
C TRP A 368 6.40 -26.14 -7.15
N GLN A 369 6.13 -27.24 -6.45
CA GLN A 369 4.84 -27.92 -6.55
C GLN A 369 4.32 -28.39 -5.19
N LYS A 370 3.01 -28.21 -4.99
CA LYS A 370 2.25 -28.87 -3.92
C LYS A 370 1.08 -29.63 -4.54
N ASN A 371 0.91 -30.89 -4.15
CA ASN A 371 -0.11 -31.81 -4.71
C ASN A 371 -0.11 -31.89 -6.25
N GLY A 372 1.08 -31.83 -6.88
CA GLY A 372 1.22 -31.87 -8.35
C GLY A 372 0.80 -30.58 -9.08
N GLN A 373 0.44 -29.52 -8.34
CA GLN A 373 0.08 -28.22 -8.88
C GLN A 373 1.27 -27.26 -8.77
N THR A 374 1.55 -26.57 -9.87
CA THR A 374 2.61 -25.56 -9.99
C THR A 374 2.03 -24.14 -9.96
N PRO A 375 2.84 -23.10 -9.72
CA PRO A 375 2.43 -21.70 -9.83
C PRO A 375 1.86 -21.37 -11.22
N GLU A 376 2.47 -21.89 -12.29
CA GLU A 376 1.97 -21.70 -13.65
C GLU A 376 0.60 -22.35 -13.85
N SER A 377 0.37 -23.54 -13.29
CA SER A 377 -0.93 -24.20 -13.37
C SER A 377 -2.04 -23.40 -12.68
N TYR A 378 -1.71 -22.74 -11.57
CA TYR A 378 -2.62 -21.83 -10.89
C TYR A 378 -2.99 -20.63 -11.77
N LEU A 379 -1.99 -19.99 -12.41
CA LEU A 379 -2.25 -18.88 -13.35
C LEU A 379 -3.05 -19.33 -14.58
N ALA A 380 -2.76 -20.52 -15.12
CA ALA A 380 -3.43 -21.07 -16.29
C ALA A 380 -4.93 -21.27 -16.06
N LEU A 381 -5.33 -21.69 -14.85
CA LEU A 381 -6.75 -21.84 -14.49
C LEU A 381 -7.51 -20.51 -14.43
N SER A 382 -6.79 -19.40 -14.23
CA SER A 382 -7.33 -18.03 -14.22
C SER A 382 -7.43 -17.41 -15.62
N GLN A 383 -6.80 -18.01 -16.63
CA GLN A 383 -6.82 -17.50 -18.00
C GLN A 383 -8.20 -17.71 -18.67
N GLY A 384 -8.74 -16.64 -19.25
CA GLY A 384 -10.00 -16.64 -20.00
C GLY A 384 -9.83 -17.07 -21.46
N ALA A 385 -10.96 -17.29 -22.15
CA ALA A 385 -10.95 -17.65 -23.58
C ALA A 385 -10.37 -16.54 -24.48
N ASP A 386 -10.49 -15.29 -24.04
CA ASP A 386 -9.91 -14.09 -24.66
C ASP A 386 -8.43 -13.87 -24.29
N GLY A 387 -7.82 -14.77 -23.52
CA GLY A 387 -6.40 -14.77 -23.19
C GLY A 387 -6.00 -14.01 -21.92
N GLY A 388 -6.84 -13.10 -21.43
CA GLY A 388 -6.57 -12.36 -20.21
C GLY A 388 -6.74 -13.22 -18.96
N LEU A 389 -5.88 -13.02 -17.96
CA LEU A 389 -6.04 -13.61 -16.63
C LEU A 389 -7.22 -12.97 -15.88
N GLU A 390 -7.55 -13.52 -14.72
CA GLU A 390 -8.69 -13.10 -13.91
C GLU A 390 -10.00 -13.21 -14.70
N LYS A 391 -10.21 -14.35 -15.37
CA LYS A 391 -11.32 -14.60 -16.31
C LYS A 391 -12.72 -14.28 -15.78
N ASP A 392 -12.92 -14.41 -14.47
CA ASP A 392 -14.21 -14.17 -13.81
C ASP A 392 -14.32 -12.74 -13.24
N ASN A 393 -13.27 -11.91 -13.41
CA ASN A 393 -13.23 -10.55 -12.93
C ASN A 393 -13.86 -9.60 -13.96
N THR A 394 -14.96 -8.95 -13.59
CA THR A 394 -15.69 -8.03 -14.47
C THR A 394 -14.96 -6.70 -14.66
N TYR A 395 -13.96 -6.39 -13.83
CA TYR A 395 -13.17 -5.17 -13.95
C TYR A 395 -11.97 -5.41 -14.87
N GLU A 396 -12.07 -4.91 -16.11
CA GLU A 396 -11.05 -5.08 -17.13
C GLU A 396 -9.66 -4.59 -16.71
N ALA A 397 -9.59 -3.49 -15.94
CA ALA A 397 -8.34 -2.95 -15.42
C ALA A 397 -7.56 -3.96 -14.56
N ASN A 398 -8.25 -4.78 -13.77
CA ASN A 398 -7.64 -5.84 -12.96
C ASN A 398 -7.12 -6.98 -13.84
N ARG A 399 -7.85 -7.31 -14.90
CA ARG A 399 -7.42 -8.32 -15.88
C ARG A 399 -6.17 -7.87 -16.66
N ILE A 400 -6.12 -6.61 -17.09
CA ILE A 400 -4.93 -6.01 -17.70
C ILE A 400 -3.75 -6.09 -16.74
N TRP A 401 -3.97 -5.73 -15.47
CA TRP A 401 -2.92 -5.72 -14.46
C TRP A 401 -2.38 -7.12 -14.15
N ALA A 402 -3.26 -8.08 -13.85
CA ALA A 402 -2.87 -9.47 -13.58
C ALA A 402 -2.16 -10.12 -14.78
N THR A 403 -2.66 -9.87 -16.00
CA THR A 403 -2.05 -10.38 -17.24
C THR A 403 -0.65 -9.78 -17.45
N SER A 404 -0.49 -8.48 -17.15
CA SER A 404 0.81 -7.80 -17.27
C SER A 404 1.85 -8.36 -16.30
N TYR A 405 1.47 -8.79 -15.10
CA TYR A 405 2.39 -9.50 -14.20
C TYR A 405 2.68 -10.93 -14.65
N ALA A 406 1.69 -11.64 -15.17
CA ALA A 406 1.86 -13.04 -15.55
C ALA A 406 2.77 -13.23 -16.77
N ILE A 407 2.72 -12.34 -17.76
CA ILE A 407 3.52 -12.45 -19.00
C ILE A 407 5.05 -12.58 -18.73
N PRO A 408 5.70 -11.72 -17.95
CA PRO A 408 7.12 -11.92 -17.63
C PRO A 408 7.35 -13.13 -16.72
N ALA A 409 6.41 -13.42 -15.82
CA ALA A 409 6.50 -14.56 -14.90
C ALA A 409 6.54 -15.92 -15.62
N ILE A 410 5.66 -16.16 -16.58
CA ILE A 410 5.61 -17.43 -17.35
C ILE A 410 6.78 -17.57 -18.32
N GLN A 411 7.52 -16.49 -18.58
CA GLN A 411 8.78 -16.50 -19.32
C GLN A 411 10.01 -16.65 -18.42
N SER A 412 9.81 -16.80 -17.09
CA SER A 412 10.89 -16.84 -16.10
C SER A 412 11.81 -15.61 -16.17
N LYS A 413 11.24 -14.43 -16.39
CA LYS A 413 11.97 -13.16 -16.49
C LYS A 413 11.72 -12.29 -15.25
N PRO A 414 12.67 -12.23 -14.30
CA PRO A 414 12.67 -11.22 -13.26
C PRO A 414 12.70 -9.81 -13.85
N TRP A 415 12.13 -8.81 -13.15
CA TRP A 415 12.06 -7.45 -13.70
C TRP A 415 13.42 -6.84 -14.06
N PHE A 416 14.47 -7.11 -13.28
CA PHE A 416 15.82 -6.61 -13.58
C PHE A 416 16.44 -7.18 -14.86
N ASN A 417 15.95 -8.33 -15.35
CA ASN A 417 16.36 -8.91 -16.64
C ASN A 417 15.61 -8.28 -17.83
N ILE A 418 14.46 -7.65 -17.59
CA ILE A 418 13.68 -6.96 -18.62
C ILE A 418 14.22 -5.54 -18.84
N MET A 419 14.57 -4.86 -17.74
CA MET A 419 15.11 -3.51 -17.77
C MET A 419 16.49 -3.43 -18.45
N GLN A 420 16.70 -2.41 -19.29
CA GLN A 420 18.02 -2.08 -19.81
C GLN A 420 18.89 -1.40 -18.73
N ASN A 421 20.20 -1.53 -18.85
CA ASN A 421 21.16 -0.85 -17.97
C ASN A 421 21.50 0.54 -18.53
N PHE A 422 21.62 1.53 -17.66
CA PHE A 422 22.06 2.87 -17.97
C PHE A 422 23.25 3.22 -17.08
N SER A 423 24.21 3.98 -17.60
CA SER A 423 25.35 4.44 -16.80
C SER A 423 24.89 5.50 -15.82
N LYS A 424 25.43 5.45 -14.59
CA LYS A 424 25.21 6.48 -13.57
C LYS A 424 25.65 7.83 -14.11
N GLN A 425 24.72 8.79 -14.18
CA GLN A 425 25.05 10.17 -14.56
C GLN A 425 25.74 10.87 -13.37
N ALA A 426 26.76 11.68 -13.66
CA ALA A 426 27.39 12.52 -12.65
C ALA A 426 26.35 13.49 -12.08
N GLU A 427 26.28 13.61 -10.75
CA GLU A 427 25.49 14.70 -10.17
C GLU A 427 26.09 16.03 -10.65
N PRO A 428 25.26 16.99 -11.09
CA PRO A 428 25.76 18.33 -11.36
C PRO A 428 26.36 18.86 -10.05
N ALA A 429 27.66 19.15 -10.06
CA ALA A 429 28.34 19.75 -8.92
C ALA A 429 27.55 20.99 -8.50
N LEU A 430 27.04 21.00 -7.27
CA LEU A 430 26.58 22.21 -6.64
C LEU A 430 27.81 23.10 -6.49
N VAL A 431 27.92 24.14 -7.33
CA VAL A 431 28.89 25.21 -7.11
C VAL A 431 28.43 25.91 -5.84
N GLU A 432 29.03 25.54 -4.70
CA GLU A 432 28.98 26.38 -3.51
C GLU A 432 29.68 27.70 -3.87
N ILE A 433 28.89 28.72 -4.19
CA ILE A 433 29.39 30.08 -4.17
C ILE A 433 29.59 30.41 -2.70
N SER A 434 30.80 30.20 -2.19
CA SER A 434 31.21 30.78 -0.93
C SER A 434 31.24 32.30 -1.13
N VAL A 435 30.20 32.97 -0.64
CA VAL A 435 30.22 34.42 -0.53
C VAL A 435 31.11 34.74 0.66
N ASN A 436 32.43 34.70 0.45
CA ASN A 436 33.35 35.34 1.39
C ASN A 436 33.03 36.83 1.38
N GLU A 437 32.82 37.39 2.57
CA GLU A 437 32.51 38.80 2.81
C GLU A 437 33.37 39.71 1.93
N ILE A 438 32.73 40.35 0.94
CA ILE A 438 33.33 41.42 0.17
C ILE A 438 33.27 42.66 1.04
N ASN A 439 34.42 43.01 1.63
CA ASN A 439 34.66 44.35 2.15
C ASN A 439 34.64 45.32 0.96
N ILE A 440 33.52 46.01 0.76
CA ILE A 440 33.39 47.04 -0.26
C ILE A 440 34.14 48.28 0.24
N ALA A 441 35.40 48.39 -0.14
CA ALA A 441 36.04 49.70 -0.30
C ALA A 441 35.65 50.22 -1.69
N ALA A 442 35.01 51.38 -1.70
CA ALA A 442 34.67 52.09 -2.92
C ALA A 442 35.95 52.51 -3.65
N ASP A 443 36.17 51.99 -4.85
CA ASP A 443 36.66 52.79 -5.97
C ASP A 443 36.54 52.06 -7.32
N GLU A 444 36.16 52.86 -8.32
CA GLU A 444 36.17 52.69 -9.78
C GLU A 444 35.40 51.53 -10.45
N ILE A 445 34.29 51.92 -11.07
CA ILE A 445 33.56 51.18 -12.11
C ILE A 445 34.39 51.22 -13.40
N ALA A 446 34.96 50.09 -13.79
CA ALA A 446 35.42 49.84 -15.16
C ALA A 446 34.57 48.72 -15.79
N THR A 447 33.69 49.12 -16.71
CA THR A 447 32.93 48.25 -17.60
C THR A 447 33.86 47.53 -18.58
N SER A 448 33.85 46.20 -18.59
CA SER A 448 34.32 45.45 -19.75
C SER A 448 33.36 44.30 -20.11
N THR A 449 32.77 44.51 -21.28
CA THR A 449 32.16 43.61 -22.26
C THR A 449 32.57 42.14 -22.24
N LEU A 450 31.57 41.27 -22.38
CA LEU A 450 31.70 39.84 -22.65
C LEU A 450 32.21 39.61 -24.08
N GLU A 451 33.36 38.96 -24.22
CA GLU A 451 33.82 38.39 -25.49
C GLU A 451 33.13 37.05 -25.78
N LYS A 452 32.59 36.98 -27.00
CA LYS A 452 31.99 35.82 -27.64
C LYS A 452 33.10 34.98 -28.26
N LEU A 453 33.15 33.68 -27.97
CA LEU A 453 34.02 32.72 -28.66
C LEU A 453 33.23 32.00 -29.76
N ASP A 454 33.65 32.20 -30.99
CA ASP A 454 33.09 31.60 -32.20
C ASP A 454 33.51 30.12 -32.34
N ILE A 455 32.57 29.27 -32.77
CA ILE A 455 32.85 27.98 -33.41
C ILE A 455 32.25 28.02 -34.82
N ALA A 456 33.13 27.97 -35.81
CA ALA A 456 32.80 27.94 -37.22
C ALA A 456 32.31 26.55 -37.68
N THR A 457 31.24 26.51 -38.46
CA THR A 457 30.94 25.41 -39.39
C THR A 457 30.60 25.99 -40.76
N SER A 458 31.10 25.32 -41.79
CA SER A 458 31.24 25.79 -43.17
C SER A 458 30.10 25.36 -44.11
N SER A 459 29.63 26.31 -44.94
CA SER A 459 29.06 26.17 -46.31
C SER A 459 27.60 25.68 -46.51
N PRO A 460 26.89 26.08 -47.61
CA PRO A 460 26.54 27.46 -47.98
C PRO A 460 25.06 27.67 -48.38
N GLU A 461 24.67 28.95 -48.35
CA GLU A 461 23.56 29.73 -48.95
C GLU A 461 22.40 29.08 -49.73
N VAL A 462 21.17 29.48 -49.35
CA VAL A 462 20.16 29.98 -50.31
C VAL A 462 19.56 31.30 -49.77
N LEU A 463 19.69 32.35 -50.59
CA LEU A 463 19.12 33.69 -50.48
C LEU A 463 17.58 33.66 -50.61
N ILE A 464 16.85 34.51 -49.87
CA ILE A 464 15.84 35.46 -50.39
C ILE A 464 15.45 36.48 -49.29
N THR A 465 15.76 37.73 -49.67
CA THR A 465 15.36 39.09 -49.29
C THR A 465 14.30 39.42 -48.22
N ALA A 466 14.67 40.46 -47.46
CA ALA A 466 14.00 41.31 -46.46
C ALA A 466 12.64 41.94 -46.82
N SER A 467 11.89 42.37 -45.79
CA SER A 467 11.62 43.80 -45.52
C SER A 467 10.90 44.02 -44.16
N SER A 468 11.33 45.07 -43.48
CA SER A 468 10.93 45.66 -42.19
C SER A 468 9.52 46.26 -42.14
N THR A 469 8.94 46.40 -40.92
CA THR A 469 8.52 47.70 -40.33
C THR A 469 8.13 47.63 -38.83
N GLU A 470 8.49 48.71 -38.14
CA GLU A 470 8.41 49.20 -36.75
C GLU A 470 7.06 49.09 -35.97
N SER A 471 7.10 48.82 -34.65
CA SER A 471 6.98 49.75 -33.47
C SER A 471 5.52 50.09 -33.11
N SER A 472 5.00 50.17 -31.87
CA SER A 472 5.47 50.36 -30.49
C SER A 472 4.31 49.97 -29.55
N LEU A 473 4.55 49.77 -28.24
CA LEU A 473 3.69 50.32 -27.16
C LEU A 473 4.32 50.08 -25.76
N GLN A 474 4.34 51.15 -24.98
CA GLN A 474 4.97 51.33 -23.67
C GLN A 474 4.09 50.81 -22.52
N ILE A 475 4.71 50.31 -21.44
CA ILE A 475 4.04 50.06 -20.15
C ILE A 475 4.51 51.11 -19.14
N LYS A 476 3.54 51.83 -18.56
CA LYS A 476 3.72 52.83 -17.50
C LYS A 476 3.92 52.16 -16.14
N THR A 477 4.95 52.59 -15.42
CA THR A 477 5.18 52.29 -14.00
C THR A 477 4.35 53.25 -13.14
N VAL A 478 3.66 52.72 -12.12
CA VAL A 478 3.07 53.52 -11.03
C VAL A 478 3.72 53.04 -9.73
N GLU A 479 4.40 53.97 -9.07
CA GLU A 479 4.95 53.78 -7.72
C GLU A 479 3.83 53.93 -6.67
N GLU A 480 3.76 52.99 -5.73
CA GLU A 480 3.03 53.19 -4.48
C GLU A 480 3.98 52.98 -3.30
N LYS A 481 3.93 53.95 -2.38
CA LYS A 481 4.86 54.19 -1.28
C LYS A 481 4.31 53.54 -0.01
N ILE A 482 5.06 52.64 0.63
CA ILE A 482 4.70 52.03 1.92
C ILE A 482 5.71 52.48 2.98
N GLU A 483 5.22 53.08 4.08
CA GLU A 483 6.00 53.45 5.26
C GLU A 483 6.27 52.22 6.17
N PRO A 484 7.42 52.18 6.89
CA PRO A 484 7.79 51.02 7.69
C PRO A 484 7.10 51.01 9.06
N LYS A 485 6.50 49.88 9.45
CA LYS A 485 6.14 49.57 10.84
C LYS A 485 7.23 48.77 11.52
N THR A 486 7.61 49.21 12.71
CA THR A 486 8.53 48.58 13.67
C THR A 486 8.05 47.19 14.11
N VAL A 487 8.95 46.20 14.11
CA VAL A 487 8.74 44.84 14.64
C VAL A 487 9.55 44.66 15.91
N ASP A 488 8.88 44.26 16.99
CA ASP A 488 9.49 43.90 18.27
C ASP A 488 10.36 42.64 18.15
N VAL A 489 11.55 42.69 18.75
CA VAL A 489 12.53 41.60 18.79
C VAL A 489 12.15 40.60 19.88
N PHE A 490 11.91 39.33 19.50
CA PHE A 490 11.83 38.21 20.44
C PHE A 490 13.21 37.53 20.59
N PRO A 491 13.65 37.14 21.80
CA PRO A 491 14.94 36.49 22.01
C PRO A 491 14.92 35.01 21.59
N GLU A 492 16.08 34.52 21.12
CA GLU A 492 16.31 33.17 20.59
C GLU A 492 15.97 32.02 21.56
N PRO A 493 15.59 30.83 21.04
CA PRO A 493 15.33 29.66 21.86
C PRO A 493 16.61 29.04 22.44
N VAL A 494 16.64 28.89 23.76
CA VAL A 494 17.71 28.22 24.52
C VAL A 494 17.73 26.73 24.23
N LYS A 495 18.91 26.18 23.86
CA LYS A 495 19.16 24.73 23.68
C LYS A 495 18.82 23.93 24.95
N PRO A 496 18.12 22.78 24.87
CA PRO A 496 17.89 21.93 26.04
C PRO A 496 19.18 21.30 26.56
N ARG A 497 19.35 21.33 27.87
CA ARG A 497 20.43 20.69 28.62
C ARG A 497 20.17 19.18 28.72
N VAL A 498 21.07 18.37 28.16
CA VAL A 498 21.02 16.90 28.31
C VAL A 498 21.34 16.52 29.76
N LEU A 499 20.37 15.91 30.45
CA LEU A 499 20.60 15.23 31.72
C LEU A 499 20.81 13.74 31.43
N SER A 500 22.03 13.26 31.64
CA SER A 500 22.39 11.85 31.48
C SER A 500 21.74 11.02 32.59
N ALA A 501 20.73 10.22 32.25
CA ALA A 501 20.22 9.18 33.14
C ALA A 501 21.07 7.92 32.98
N LYS A 502 21.72 7.49 34.08
CA LYS A 502 22.41 6.20 34.18
C LYS A 502 21.39 5.07 34.03
N ILE A 503 21.53 4.26 32.98
CA ILE A 503 20.85 2.96 32.87
C ILE A 503 21.56 2.02 33.86
N VAL A 504 20.86 1.60 34.91
CA VAL A 504 21.30 0.51 35.78
C VAL A 504 20.72 -0.78 35.21
N SER A 505 21.61 -1.68 34.76
CA SER A 505 21.25 -3.01 34.29
C SER A 505 20.70 -3.84 35.45
N PRO A 506 19.60 -4.60 35.31
CA PRO A 506 19.17 -5.53 36.35
C PRO A 506 20.14 -6.71 36.46
N GLU A 507 20.48 -7.11 37.69
CA GLU A 507 21.26 -8.31 37.99
C GLU A 507 20.51 -9.58 37.54
N PRO A 508 21.21 -10.62 37.04
CA PRO A 508 20.60 -11.87 36.65
C PRO A 508 20.06 -12.64 37.86
N ILE A 509 18.78 -13.02 37.80
CA ILE A 509 18.15 -13.89 38.79
C ILE A 509 18.67 -15.33 38.60
N ASN A 510 19.38 -15.82 39.61
CA ASN A 510 19.87 -17.19 39.71
C ASN A 510 18.69 -18.16 39.96
N MET A 511 18.26 -18.91 38.93
CA MET A 511 17.29 -20.00 39.09
C MET A 511 17.98 -21.26 39.65
N GLY A 512 18.23 -21.25 40.95
CA GLY A 512 18.62 -22.42 41.73
C GLY A 512 17.42 -22.97 42.51
N ASN A 513 16.99 -24.18 42.16
CA ASN A 513 16.21 -25.14 42.96
C ASN A 513 14.80 -24.72 43.44
N ILE A 514 13.78 -25.00 42.62
CA ILE A 514 12.41 -25.25 43.10
C ILE A 514 12.11 -26.75 42.96
N LYS A 515 11.92 -27.42 44.10
CA LYS A 515 11.46 -28.81 44.20
C LYS A 515 9.97 -28.89 43.84
N ILE A 516 9.63 -29.79 42.92
CA ILE A 516 8.24 -30.16 42.61
C ILE A 516 7.82 -31.26 43.59
N GLU A 517 6.89 -30.96 44.50
CA GLU A 517 6.17 -31.98 45.27
C GLU A 517 4.82 -32.28 44.61
N LYS A 518 4.63 -33.55 44.24
CA LYS A 518 3.38 -34.13 43.74
C LYS A 518 2.64 -34.79 44.90
N LYS A 519 1.35 -34.53 45.09
CA LYS A 519 0.39 -35.38 45.84
C LYS A 519 -1.07 -35.14 45.38
N PRO A 520 -2.00 -36.10 45.57
CA PRO A 520 -2.63 -36.82 44.46
C PRO A 520 -4.17 -36.72 44.35
N ASN A 521 -4.69 -37.34 43.27
CA ASN A 521 -6.09 -37.57 42.86
C ASN A 521 -7.10 -37.88 43.98
N GLN A 522 -8.33 -37.39 43.79
CA GLN A 522 -9.55 -38.12 44.16
C GLN A 522 -10.57 -38.10 43.02
N GLU A 523 -11.01 -39.30 42.64
CA GLU A 523 -12.18 -39.60 41.80
C GLU A 523 -13.47 -39.27 42.55
N ILE A 524 -14.51 -38.81 41.84
CA ILE A 524 -15.90 -39.20 42.13
C ILE A 524 -16.65 -39.42 40.82
N THR A 525 -17.40 -40.53 40.84
CA THR A 525 -18.05 -41.29 39.77
C THR A 525 -19.36 -40.68 39.25
N GLN A 526 -19.72 -41.16 38.05
CA GLN A 526 -20.88 -40.89 37.20
C GLN A 526 -22.27 -40.95 37.86
N ARG A 527 -23.22 -40.22 37.27
CA ARG A 527 -24.55 -40.75 36.92
C ARG A 527 -25.08 -40.13 35.63
N GLU A 528 -25.47 -41.01 34.70
CA GLU A 528 -26.12 -40.76 33.42
C GLU A 528 -27.60 -40.39 33.58
N THR A 529 -28.16 -39.60 32.65
CA THR A 529 -29.25 -39.96 31.70
C THR A 529 -29.86 -38.70 31.04
N ALA A 530 -30.09 -38.79 29.73
CA ALA A 530 -30.67 -37.79 28.82
C ALA A 530 -32.23 -37.95 28.70
N PRO A 531 -32.96 -37.39 27.71
CA PRO A 531 -33.08 -36.01 27.17
C PRO A 531 -34.55 -35.50 27.03
N ALA A 532 -34.70 -34.23 26.58
CA ALA A 532 -35.76 -33.58 25.76
C ALA A 532 -37.27 -33.93 25.89
N ASP A 533 -38.13 -32.92 26.13
CA ASP A 533 -39.06 -32.30 25.14
C ASP A 533 -40.25 -31.50 25.75
N ALA A 534 -40.69 -30.48 24.99
CA ALA A 534 -42.05 -29.90 24.87
C ALA A 534 -42.73 -29.05 25.99
N ALA A 535 -42.86 -27.75 25.67
CA ALA A 535 -44.13 -27.01 25.47
C ALA A 535 -45.03 -26.51 26.64
N ILE A 536 -45.13 -25.17 26.71
CA ILE A 536 -46.35 -24.33 26.56
C ILE A 536 -47.29 -24.03 27.78
N GLN A 537 -47.60 -22.71 27.90
CA GLN A 537 -48.70 -22.00 28.60
C GLN A 537 -48.68 -22.00 30.14
N ALA A 538 -49.14 -20.99 30.87
CA ALA A 538 -49.48 -19.58 30.67
C ALA A 538 -49.88 -19.05 32.07
N SER A 539 -49.47 -17.85 32.46
CA SER A 539 -50.27 -16.99 33.34
C SER A 539 -49.73 -15.56 33.34
N VAL A 540 -50.51 -14.70 32.67
CA VAL A 540 -50.49 -13.24 32.81
C VAL A 540 -51.45 -12.89 33.94
N GLN A 541 -50.96 -12.05 34.88
CA GLN A 541 -51.66 -11.09 35.75
C GLN A 541 -50.75 -10.90 36.99
N ASP A 542 -50.42 -9.74 37.50
CA ASP A 542 -50.78 -8.35 37.22
C ASP A 542 -49.76 -7.51 38.01
N ASN A 543 -49.48 -6.30 37.52
CA ASN A 543 -49.07 -5.09 38.27
C ASN A 543 -48.34 -4.13 37.33
N GLY A 544 -49.12 -3.54 36.43
CA GLY A 544 -48.87 -2.20 35.94
C GLY A 544 -48.88 -1.21 37.11
N GLY A 545 -47.84 -0.39 37.21
CA GLY A 545 -47.77 0.65 38.25
C GLY A 545 -46.48 1.48 38.33
N MET A 546 -45.44 1.19 37.53
CA MET A 546 -44.15 1.91 37.64
C MET A 546 -43.57 2.47 36.32
N ALA A 547 -44.30 2.44 35.20
CA ALA A 547 -43.73 2.85 33.91
C ALA A 547 -44.08 4.30 33.46
N TRP A 548 -45.06 4.97 34.09
CA TRP A 548 -45.58 6.25 33.56
C TRP A 548 -44.98 7.53 34.16
N ALA A 549 -44.34 7.46 35.34
CA ALA A 549 -43.62 8.61 35.91
C ALA A 549 -42.26 8.84 35.22
N THR A 550 -41.55 7.76 34.87
CA THR A 550 -40.21 7.79 34.29
C THR A 550 -40.17 8.22 32.82
N ALA A 551 -41.29 8.05 32.08
CA ALA A 551 -41.40 8.48 30.69
C ALA A 551 -41.58 10.01 30.55
N LYS A 552 -42.30 10.64 31.48
CA LYS A 552 -42.58 12.09 31.44
C LYS A 552 -41.35 12.94 31.78
N GLU A 553 -40.47 12.42 32.63
CA GLU A 553 -39.20 13.07 33.00
C GLU A 553 -38.15 12.99 31.87
N LYS A 554 -38.11 11.87 31.12
CA LYS A 554 -37.23 11.70 29.96
C LYS A 554 -37.64 12.57 28.75
N ILE A 555 -38.94 12.75 28.51
CA ILE A 555 -39.44 13.59 27.40
C ILE A 555 -39.18 15.09 27.68
N ASN A 556 -39.37 15.56 28.91
CA ASN A 556 -39.04 16.95 29.27
C ASN A 556 -37.53 17.24 29.25
N THR A 557 -36.68 16.23 29.52
CA THR A 557 -35.22 16.37 29.46
C THR A 557 -34.70 16.38 28.02
N MET A 558 -35.33 15.64 27.09
CA MET A 558 -35.02 15.72 25.65
C MET A 558 -35.51 17.02 25.03
N ALA A 559 -36.72 17.50 25.37
CA ALA A 559 -37.25 18.76 24.86
C ALA A 559 -36.40 19.98 25.28
N LYS A 560 -35.84 19.98 26.50
CA LYS A 560 -34.89 21.01 26.94
C LYS A 560 -33.52 20.94 26.26
N LYS A 561 -33.03 19.74 25.92
CA LYS A 561 -31.75 19.56 25.20
C LYS A 561 -31.86 19.95 23.72
N VAL A 562 -33.00 19.69 23.08
CA VAL A 562 -33.26 20.10 21.69
C VAL A 562 -33.44 21.63 21.60
N LEU A 563 -34.08 22.26 22.59
CA LEU A 563 -34.25 23.72 22.59
C LEU A 563 -32.93 24.49 22.83
N TYR A 564 -31.98 23.92 23.58
CA TYR A 564 -30.65 24.52 23.79
C TYR A 564 -29.75 24.43 22.54
N PHE A 565 -29.85 23.33 21.77
CA PHE A 565 -29.07 23.14 20.54
C PHE A 565 -29.53 24.04 19.39
N VAL A 566 -30.82 24.40 19.34
CA VAL A 566 -31.37 25.25 18.27
C VAL A 566 -31.08 26.74 18.53
N THR A 567 -30.91 27.18 19.78
CA THR A 567 -30.58 28.58 20.09
C THR A 567 -29.10 28.93 19.92
N ASP A 568 -28.18 28.01 20.22
CA ASP A 568 -26.74 28.26 20.06
C ASP A 568 -26.28 28.20 18.59
N GLY A 569 -26.92 27.33 17.78
CA GLY A 569 -26.66 27.26 16.34
C GLY A 569 -27.12 28.49 15.56
N VAL A 570 -28.24 29.11 15.98
CA VAL A 570 -28.77 30.33 15.34
C VAL A 570 -27.99 31.57 15.78
N ALA A 571 -27.49 31.62 17.02
CA ALA A 571 -26.63 32.73 17.49
C ALA A 571 -25.23 32.72 16.83
N ALA A 572 -24.65 31.54 16.60
CA ALA A 572 -23.36 31.40 15.91
C ALA A 572 -23.47 31.72 14.40
N ALA A 573 -24.58 31.34 13.76
CA ALA A 573 -24.85 31.67 12.36
C ALA A 573 -25.15 33.17 12.17
N ALA A 574 -25.88 33.81 13.09
CA ALA A 574 -26.15 35.25 13.04
C ALA A 574 -24.88 36.09 13.28
N ALA A 575 -23.97 35.66 14.16
CA ALA A 575 -22.69 36.35 14.40
C ALA A 575 -21.71 36.22 13.21
N LEU A 576 -21.76 35.11 12.48
CA LEU A 576 -20.97 34.90 11.25
C LEU A 576 -21.52 35.74 10.09
N ILE A 577 -22.86 35.85 9.97
CA ILE A 577 -23.51 36.68 8.94
C ILE A 577 -23.32 38.17 9.23
N LEU A 578 -23.32 38.61 10.50
CA LEU A 578 -23.03 40.01 10.86
C LEU A 578 -21.56 40.39 10.57
N LYS A 579 -20.61 39.47 10.82
CA LYS A 579 -19.18 39.66 10.47
C LYS A 579 -18.90 39.64 8.97
N LEU A 580 -19.70 38.90 8.18
CA LEU A 580 -19.58 38.88 6.72
C LEU A 580 -20.20 40.12 6.06
N LEU A 581 -21.18 40.77 6.71
CA LEU A 581 -21.77 42.02 6.24
C LEU A 581 -20.91 43.27 6.54
N GLU A 582 -20.04 43.24 7.55
CA GLU A 582 -19.02 44.28 7.80
C GLU A 582 -17.83 44.24 6.81
N PHE A 583 -17.76 43.23 5.94
CA PHE A 583 -16.72 43.11 4.92
C PHE A 583 -17.20 43.47 3.50
N VAL A 584 -18.49 43.78 3.35
CA VAL A 584 -19.15 44.05 2.04
C VAL A 584 -19.91 45.39 2.04
N LEU A 585 -19.85 46.16 3.12
CA LEU A 585 -20.19 47.60 3.19
C LEU A 585 -18.94 48.37 3.59
#